data_AF-A0A4R6FAE4-F1
#
_entry.id   AF-A0A4R6FAE4-F1
#
_cell.length_a   1.000
_cell.length_b   1.000
_cell.length_c   1.000
_cell.angle_alpha   90.00
_cell.angle_beta   90.00
_cell.angle_gamma   90.00
#
_symmetry.space_group_name_H-M   'P 1'
#
loop_
_entity.id
_entity.type
_entity.pdbx_description
1 polymer ?
#
loop_
_entity_poly.entity_id
_entity_poly.type
_entity_poly.pdbx_seq_one_letter_code
_entity_poly.pdbx_strand_id
1 'polypeptide(L)'
;MDEDWRTDLERWLTPYLEGLANKMRRRMCPAYIAGLIGPGDCKSIQPMVARSDAIPYDRLHHFIGAGLWDSAPLEATWTPAITMVSAQA
;
A
#
# COMPACT_ATOMS: atom_id res chain seq x y z
N MET A 1 -14.19 -9.28 13.81
CA MET A 1 -12.73 -9.49 13.74
C MET A 1 -12.22 -8.79 12.48
N ASP A 2 -12.39 -7.47 12.42
CA ASP A 2 -12.14 -6.66 11.20
C ASP A 2 -11.39 -5.35 11.52
N GLU A 3 -11.24 -4.98 12.79
CA GLU A 3 -10.63 -3.71 13.17
C GLU A 3 -9.10 -3.74 13.19
N ASP A 4 -8.46 -4.92 13.26
CA ASP A 4 -7.00 -5.00 13.46
C ASP A 4 -6.19 -5.23 12.17
N TRP A 5 -6.81 -5.71 11.08
CA TRP A 5 -6.05 -6.07 9.87
C TRP A 5 -5.45 -4.86 9.14
N ARG A 6 -6.11 -3.70 9.19
CA ARG A 6 -5.56 -2.46 8.59
C ARG A 6 -4.38 -1.95 9.40
N THR A 7 -4.45 -2.05 10.72
CA THR A 7 -3.34 -1.69 11.62
C THR A 7 -2.16 -2.65 11.45
N ASP A 8 -2.43 -3.95 11.33
CA ASP A 8 -1.41 -4.93 10.99
C ASP A 8 -0.80 -4.70 9.60
N LEU A 9 -1.61 -4.34 8.61
CA LEU A 9 -1.13 -3.95 7.27
C LEU A 9 -0.21 -2.73 7.35
N GLU A 10 -0.61 -1.67 8.06
CA GLU A 10 0.22 -0.47 8.24
C GLU A 10 1.55 -0.79 8.94
N ARG A 11 1.51 -1.63 9.98
CA ARG A 11 2.71 -2.09 10.67
C ARG A 11 3.61 -2.91 9.75
N TRP A 12 3.05 -3.84 8.99
CA TRP A 12 3.79 -4.65 8.01
C TRP A 12 4.40 -3.80 6.89
N LEU A 13 3.70 -2.74 6.45
CA LEU A 13 4.17 -1.84 5.40
C LEU A 13 5.29 -0.89 5.85
N THR A 14 5.49 -0.68 7.15
CA THR A 14 6.44 0.30 7.70
C THR A 14 7.82 0.31 7.01
N PRO A 15 8.56 -0.82 6.89
CA PRO A 15 9.88 -0.81 6.25
C PRO A 15 9.85 -0.45 4.75
N TYR A 16 8.74 -0.73 4.06
CA TYR A 16 8.55 -0.38 2.65
C TYR A 16 8.21 1.10 2.48
N LEU A 17 7.42 1.65 3.40
CA LEU A 17 7.09 3.07 3.40
C LEU A 17 8.33 3.91 3.65
N GLU A 18 9.25 3.48 4.51
CA GLU A 18 10.51 4.20 4.77
C GLU A 18 11.38 4.36 3.51
N GLY A 19 11.36 3.38 2.60
CA GLY A 19 12.02 3.45 1.30
C GLY A 19 11.38 4.44 0.30
N LEU A 20 10.16 4.90 0.56
CA LEU A 20 9.48 5.88 -0.31
C LEU A 20 9.93 7.32 0.03
N ALA A 21 10.71 7.92 -0.87
CA ALA A 21 11.20 9.30 -0.71
C ALA A 21 10.10 10.37 -0.56
N ASN A 22 8.89 10.12 -1.08
CA ASN A 22 7.80 11.09 -1.09
C ASN A 22 6.85 10.93 0.12
N LYS A 23 6.72 11.99 0.93
CA LYS A 23 5.84 12.04 2.12
C LYS A 23 4.36 11.77 1.80
N MET A 24 3.86 12.28 0.67
CA MET A 24 2.48 12.05 0.25
C MET A 24 2.29 10.57 -0.12
N ARG A 25 3.27 9.95 -0.79
CA ARG A 25 3.19 8.54 -1.14
C ARG A 25 3.15 7.66 0.10
N ARG A 26 4.03 7.91 1.09
CA ARG A 26 4.02 7.19 2.37
C ARG A 26 2.67 7.23 3.07
N ARG A 27 2.00 8.38 3.05
CA ARG A 27 0.68 8.56 3.67
C ARG A 27 -0.44 7.88 2.89
N MET A 28 -0.32 7.75 1.57
CA MET A 28 -1.39 7.20 0.71
C MET A 28 -1.28 5.72 0.44
N CYS A 29 -0.06 5.17 0.40
CA CYS A 29 0.19 3.76 0.09
C CYS A 29 -0.62 2.79 0.95
N PRO A 30 -0.70 2.93 2.28
CA PRO A 30 -1.46 1.98 3.10
C PRO A 30 -2.94 1.95 2.75
N ALA A 31 -3.53 3.13 2.56
CA ALA A 31 -4.94 3.26 2.25
C ALA A 31 -5.27 2.79 0.82
N TYR A 32 -4.35 2.97 -0.13
CA TYR A 32 -4.45 2.39 -1.48
C TYR A 32 -4.38 0.85 -1.46
N ILE A 33 -3.41 0.28 -0.74
CA ILE A 33 -3.23 -1.18 -0.64
C ILE A 33 -4.41 -1.81 0.09
N ALA A 34 -4.89 -1.20 1.18
CA ALA A 34 -6.10 -1.63 1.87
C ALA A 34 -7.33 -1.64 0.95
N GLY A 35 -7.44 -0.64 0.04
CA GLY A 35 -8.49 -0.59 -0.97
C GLY A 35 -8.40 -1.69 -2.04
N LEU A 36 -7.19 -2.21 -2.30
CA LEU A 36 -6.90 -3.28 -3.28
C LEU A 36 -7.08 -4.69 -2.72
N ILE A 37 -6.72 -4.93 -1.46
CA ILE A 37 -6.74 -6.28 -0.87
C ILE A 37 -7.94 -6.51 0.04
N GLY A 38 -8.63 -5.44 0.42
CA GLY A 38 -9.83 -5.50 1.25
C GLY A 38 -11.02 -6.10 0.50
N PRO A 39 -12.09 -6.47 1.24
CA PRO A 39 -13.27 -7.10 0.66
C PRO A 39 -13.98 -6.20 -0.38
N GLY A 40 -14.17 -6.73 -1.59
CA GLY A 40 -14.92 -6.08 -2.68
C GLY A 40 -14.23 -6.17 -4.04
N ASP A 41 -14.95 -5.85 -5.12
CA ASP A 41 -14.35 -5.78 -6.46
C ASP A 41 -13.41 -4.56 -6.56
N CYS A 42 -12.12 -4.84 -6.78
CA CYS A 42 -11.02 -3.87 -6.77
C CYS A 42 -10.68 -3.31 -8.16
N LYS A 43 -11.57 -3.49 -9.12
CA LYS A 43 -11.29 -3.21 -10.54
C LYS A 43 -11.28 -1.71 -10.88
N SER A 44 -11.72 -0.82 -9.98
CA SER A 44 -11.67 0.63 -10.20
C SER A 44 -11.45 1.47 -8.93
N ILE A 45 -11.06 2.73 -9.13
CA ILE A 45 -10.76 3.72 -8.08
C ILE A 45 -12.04 4.13 -7.32
N GLN A 46 -13.17 4.22 -8.00
CA GLN A 46 -14.45 4.65 -7.42
C GLN A 46 -14.91 3.76 -6.25
N PRO A 47 -14.96 2.42 -6.40
CA PRO A 47 -15.24 1.50 -5.31
C PRO A 47 -14.25 1.61 -4.14
N MET A 48 -12.96 1.88 -4.39
CA MET A 48 -11.98 2.07 -3.30
C MET A 48 -12.27 3.33 -2.47
N VAL A 49 -12.62 4.42 -3.14
CA VAL A 49 -12.96 5.70 -2.50
C VAL A 49 -14.29 5.59 -1.76
N ALA A 50 -15.30 4.96 -2.36
CA ALA A 50 -16.62 4.80 -1.76
C ALA A 50 -16.62 4.02 -0.42
N ARG A 51 -15.55 3.25 -0.15
CA ARG A 51 -15.38 2.46 1.08
C ARG A 51 -14.49 3.12 2.12
N SER A 52 -13.84 4.24 1.79
CA SER A 52 -12.83 4.87 2.63
C SER A 52 -13.04 6.38 2.68
N ASP A 53 -13.53 6.87 3.81
CA ASP A 53 -13.62 8.31 4.10
C ASP A 53 -12.24 8.98 4.17
N ALA A 54 -11.16 8.18 4.22
CA ALA A 54 -9.80 8.66 4.35
C ALA A 54 -9.18 9.18 3.04
N ILE A 55 -9.72 8.81 1.86
CA ILE A 55 -9.10 9.15 0.57
C ILE A 55 -10.10 9.77 -0.41
N PRO A 56 -9.99 11.08 -0.72
CA PRO A 56 -10.75 11.70 -1.80
C PRO A 56 -10.38 11.14 -3.17
N TYR A 57 -11.35 11.04 -4.08
CA TYR A 57 -11.17 10.51 -5.44
C TYR A 57 -10.04 11.21 -6.20
N ASP A 58 -10.05 12.55 -6.28
CA ASP A 58 -9.04 13.32 -7.01
C ASP A 58 -7.63 13.10 -6.45
N ARG A 59 -7.53 12.92 -5.13
CA ARG A 59 -6.26 12.64 -4.46
C ARG A 59 -5.74 11.26 -4.84
N LEU A 60 -6.62 10.24 -4.86
CA LEU A 60 -6.24 8.88 -5.25
C LEU A 60 -5.90 8.79 -6.74
N HIS A 61 -6.69 9.43 -7.58
CA HIS A 61 -6.46 9.51 -9.02
C HIS A 61 -5.13 10.22 -9.33
N HIS A 62 -4.84 11.33 -8.65
CA HIS A 62 -3.56 12.02 -8.78
C HIS A 62 -2.39 11.15 -8.28
N PHE A 63 -2.54 10.47 -7.14
CA PHE A 63 -1.51 9.59 -6.59
C PHE A 63 -1.13 8.45 -7.54
N ILE A 64 -2.11 7.80 -8.17
CA ILE A 64 -1.88 6.73 -9.15
C ILE A 64 -1.25 7.30 -10.43
N GLY A 65 -1.71 8.47 -10.88
CA GLY A 65 -1.26 9.10 -12.14
C GLY A 65 0.04 9.91 -12.06
N ALA A 66 0.56 10.24 -10.87
CA ALA A 66 1.65 11.21 -10.69
C ALA A 66 3.07 10.77 -11.13
N GLY A 67 3.24 9.67 -11.86
CA GLY A 67 4.49 9.35 -12.58
C GLY A 67 5.63 8.74 -11.74
N LEU A 68 6.32 7.78 -12.37
CA LEU A 68 7.37 6.86 -11.87
C LEU A 68 7.28 6.43 -10.40
N TRP A 69 6.72 5.25 -10.22
CA TRP A 69 7.02 4.39 -9.08
C TRP A 69 8.39 3.77 -9.33
N ASP A 70 9.41 4.27 -8.64
CA ASP A 70 10.70 3.58 -8.57
C ASP A 70 10.54 2.37 -7.65
N SER A 71 10.64 1.17 -8.21
CA SER A 71 10.53 -0.08 -7.47
C SER A 71 11.83 -0.47 -6.78
N ALA A 72 12.98 0.11 -7.16
CA ALA A 72 14.29 -0.31 -6.64
C ALA A 72 14.39 -0.24 -5.09
N PRO A 73 13.88 0.80 -4.40
CA PRO A 73 13.89 0.83 -2.94
C PRO A 73 13.03 -0.27 -2.31
N LEU A 74 11.91 -0.64 -2.95
CA LEU A 74 10.99 -1.68 -2.48
C LEU A 74 11.59 -3.08 -2.70
N GLU A 75 12.22 -3.31 -3.85
CA GLU A 75 12.89 -4.57 -4.18
C GLU A 75 14.07 -4.86 -3.25
N ALA A 76 14.84 -3.83 -2.87
CA ALA A 76 15.93 -3.96 -1.89
C ALA A 76 15.42 -4.40 -0.51
N THR A 77 14.24 -3.97 -0.09
CA THR A 77 13.59 -4.41 1.15
C THR A 77 12.98 -5.81 1.03
N TRP A 78 12.47 -6.18 -0.15
CA TRP A 78 11.79 -7.46 -0.37
C TRP A 78 12.76 -8.64 -0.53
N THR A 79 13.89 -8.47 -1.22
CA THR A 79 14.83 -9.57 -1.51
C THR A 79 15.35 -10.30 -0.25
N PRO A 80 15.72 -9.62 0.85
CA PRO A 80 16.05 -10.27 2.11
C PRO A 80 14.88 -11.03 2.74
N ALA A 81 13.65 -10.49 2.62
CA ALA A 81 12.45 -11.03 3.26
C ALA A 81 11.98 -12.35 2.64
N ILE A 82 12.04 -12.49 1.30
CA ILE A 82 11.73 -13.77 0.62
C ILE A 82 12.74 -14.84 1.01
N THR A 83 14.02 -14.49 1.03
CA THR A 83 15.11 -15.43 1.32
C THR A 83 14.96 -16.03 2.73
N MET A 84 14.50 -15.23 3.69
CA MET A 84 14.22 -15.69 5.05
C MET A 84 13.05 -16.68 5.14
N VAL A 85 11.96 -16.43 4.39
CA VAL A 85 10.79 -17.34 4.31
C VAL A 85 11.16 -18.66 3.65
N SER A 86 11.97 -18.64 2.59
CA SER A 86 12.41 -19.85 1.89
C SER A 86 13.44 -20.67 2.68
N ALA A 87 14.11 -20.08 3.67
CA ALA A 87 15.06 -20.77 4.55
C ALA A 87 14.39 -21.46 5.76
N GLN A 88 13.09 -21.25 5.95
CA GLN A 88 12.30 -21.81 7.06
C GLN A 88 11.28 -22.87 6.59
N ALA A 89 11.33 -23.25 5.31
CA ALA A 89 10.55 -24.32 4.69
C ALA A 89 11.44 -25.52 4.36
#